data_AF-A0A9P4Y6V2-F1
#
_entry.id   AF-A0A9P4Y6V2-F1
#
_cell.length_a   1.000
_cell.length_b   1.000
_cell.length_c   1.000
_cell.angle_alpha   90.00
_cell.angle_beta   90.00
_cell.angle_gamma   90.00
#
_symmetry.space_group_name_H-M   'P 1'
#
loop_
_entity.id
_entity.type
_entity.pdbx_description
1 polymer ?
#
loop_
_entity_poly.entity_id
_entity_poly.type
_entity_poly.pdbx_seq_one_letter_code
_entity_poly.pdbx_strand_id
1 'polypeptide(L)'
;CAFPESEGLVAVTPGSSNAGWAMSPDQECTAGSYCPFACPPGQLMNQWKPGTTYVYPESMDGGLYCDEEGSISKPFPSEEYCVDGIGNVNAVNNCGDVVAFCQTVLPGNENMLIPTAVDSTAVLAVPGTSYWDETAAHFYVNPPGYSTDEACAWGTSAKPIGNWSPYVTGANQDSTGNTYVKLGWNPIYTDSFNGVLPTFGLKIECDGDCVGLPCSIDPSTDGFGGVTSEEAASGAGGADFCVVTVTSGSASVVVFNT
;
A
#
# COMPACT_ATOMS: atom_id res chain seq x y z
N CYS A 1 -17.83 15.23 -7.45
CA CYS A 1 -18.86 14.19 -7.37
C CYS A 1 -18.95 13.62 -5.96
N ALA A 2 -20.14 13.19 -5.56
CA ALA A 2 -20.36 12.51 -4.29
C ALA A 2 -19.73 11.11 -4.30
N PHE A 3 -19.09 10.73 -3.20
CA PHE A 3 -18.57 9.38 -2.99
C PHE A 3 -19.72 8.37 -2.86
N PRO A 4 -19.63 7.19 -3.49
CA PRO A 4 -20.71 6.21 -3.47
C PRO A 4 -20.68 5.33 -2.21
N GLU A 5 -21.18 5.86 -1.09
CA GLU A 5 -21.18 5.17 0.22
C GLU A 5 -21.92 3.81 0.22
N SER A 6 -22.85 3.58 -0.72
CA SER A 6 -23.63 2.34 -0.82
C SER A 6 -22.92 1.16 -1.47
N GLU A 7 -21.74 1.37 -2.06
CA GLU A 7 -21.08 0.39 -2.93
C GLU A 7 -20.03 -0.47 -2.20
N GLY A 8 -19.99 -0.42 -0.86
CA GLY A 8 -19.06 -1.23 -0.05
C GLY A 8 -17.61 -0.77 -0.14
N LEU A 9 -17.37 0.44 -0.64
CA LEU A 9 -16.05 1.05 -0.72
C LEU A 9 -15.60 1.61 0.64
N VAL A 10 -14.29 1.75 0.82
CA VAL A 10 -13.72 2.33 2.04
C VAL A 10 -13.60 3.84 1.84
N ALA A 11 -14.26 4.62 2.70
CA ALA A 11 -14.15 6.07 2.66
C ALA A 11 -12.82 6.53 3.26
N VAL A 12 -12.01 7.24 2.47
CA VAL A 12 -10.74 7.83 2.91
C VAL A 12 -11.00 9.25 3.42
N THR A 13 -10.72 9.49 4.71
CA THR A 13 -10.87 10.79 5.39
C THR A 13 -12.17 11.57 5.05
N PRO A 14 -13.37 10.96 5.15
CA PRO A 14 -14.63 11.51 4.64
C PRO A 14 -15.06 12.87 5.23
N GLY A 15 -14.47 13.29 6.35
CA GLY A 15 -14.67 14.63 6.92
C GLY A 15 -13.87 15.75 6.23
N SER A 16 -13.04 15.43 5.24
CA SER A 16 -12.17 16.37 4.51
C SER A 16 -12.71 16.67 3.11
N SER A 17 -11.99 17.48 2.32
CA SER A 17 -12.43 17.91 0.99
C SER A 17 -12.56 16.76 -0.03
N ASN A 18 -11.78 15.70 0.15
CA ASN A 18 -11.89 14.48 -0.67
C ASN A 18 -13.17 13.70 -0.41
N ALA A 19 -13.92 13.97 0.67
CA ALA A 19 -15.23 13.42 0.95
C ALA A 19 -15.34 11.89 0.78
N GLY A 20 -14.27 11.15 1.10
CA GLY A 20 -14.22 9.68 1.04
C GLY A 20 -13.47 9.11 -0.17
N TRP A 21 -13.19 9.90 -1.20
CA TRP A 21 -12.37 9.47 -2.34
C TRP A 21 -10.92 9.21 -1.90
N ALA A 22 -10.24 8.26 -2.53
CA ALA A 22 -8.83 7.94 -2.28
C ALA A 22 -7.90 8.99 -2.90
N MET A 23 -8.07 10.23 -2.44
CA MET A 23 -7.39 11.44 -2.87
C MET A 23 -6.88 12.16 -1.62
N SER A 24 -5.94 13.09 -1.77
CA SER A 24 -5.41 13.83 -0.61
C SER A 24 -6.55 14.55 0.13
N PRO A 25 -6.50 14.71 1.47
CA PRO A 25 -7.59 15.33 2.23
C PRO A 25 -8.00 16.74 1.78
N ASP A 26 -7.10 17.46 1.12
CA ASP A 26 -7.30 18.80 0.56
C ASP A 26 -7.71 18.82 -0.93
N GLN A 27 -7.90 17.66 -1.55
CA GLN A 27 -8.25 17.49 -2.96
C GLN A 27 -9.73 17.11 -3.11
N GLU A 28 -10.42 17.68 -4.09
CA GLU A 28 -11.80 17.32 -4.41
C GLU A 28 -11.86 16.44 -5.67
N CYS A 29 -12.82 15.52 -5.70
CA CYS A 29 -13.24 14.85 -6.94
C CYS A 29 -14.10 15.81 -7.77
N THR A 30 -13.55 16.39 -8.82
CA THR A 30 -14.22 17.43 -9.63
C THR A 30 -14.89 16.87 -10.88
N ALA A 31 -15.85 17.61 -11.43
CA ALA A 31 -16.42 17.33 -12.75
C ALA A 31 -15.35 17.14 -13.84
N GLY A 32 -15.61 16.22 -14.76
CA GLY A 32 -14.71 15.89 -15.87
C GLY A 32 -13.46 15.10 -15.49
N SER A 33 -13.38 14.55 -14.28
CA SER A 33 -12.20 13.84 -13.77
C SER A 33 -12.47 12.39 -13.38
N TYR A 34 -11.40 11.59 -13.31
CA TYR A 34 -11.43 10.25 -12.72
C TYR A 34 -11.11 10.36 -11.22
N CYS A 35 -11.94 9.72 -10.40
CA CYS A 35 -11.88 9.80 -8.96
C CYS A 35 -11.54 8.41 -8.37
N PRO A 36 -10.30 8.20 -7.90
CA PRO A 36 -9.88 6.93 -7.33
C PRO A 36 -10.57 6.67 -5.99
N PHE A 37 -10.79 5.40 -5.69
CA PHE A 37 -11.45 4.95 -4.46
C PHE A 37 -10.67 3.82 -3.79
N ALA A 38 -10.92 3.60 -2.51
CA ALA A 38 -10.31 2.53 -1.74
C ALA A 38 -11.23 1.31 -1.68
N CYS A 39 -10.65 0.14 -1.93
CA CYS A 39 -11.30 -1.15 -1.74
C CYS A 39 -11.04 -1.69 -0.33
N PRO A 40 -11.88 -2.61 0.18
CA PRO A 40 -11.61 -3.34 1.40
C PRO A 40 -10.23 -4.01 1.41
N PRO A 41 -9.61 -4.26 2.59
CA PRO A 41 -8.34 -4.95 2.69
C PRO A 41 -8.30 -6.26 1.89
N GLY A 42 -7.20 -6.47 1.16
CA GLY A 42 -7.02 -7.63 0.28
C GLY A 42 -7.57 -7.45 -1.14
N GLN A 43 -8.33 -6.38 -1.41
CA GLN A 43 -8.92 -6.10 -2.72
C GLN A 43 -8.25 -4.93 -3.43
N LEU A 44 -8.33 -4.93 -4.75
CA LEU A 44 -7.78 -3.92 -5.65
C LEU A 44 -8.90 -3.18 -6.37
N MET A 45 -8.69 -1.87 -6.60
CA MET A 45 -9.59 -1.05 -7.40
C MET A 45 -9.60 -1.54 -8.85
N ASN A 46 -10.77 -1.85 -9.39
CA ASN A 46 -10.97 -2.44 -10.72
C ASN A 46 -11.63 -1.48 -11.73
N GLN A 47 -11.39 -0.19 -11.55
CA GLN A 47 -11.98 0.87 -12.39
C GLN A 47 -10.91 1.92 -12.66
N TRP A 48 -10.81 2.35 -13.92
CA TRP A 48 -9.87 3.37 -14.41
C TRP A 48 -10.24 3.73 -15.85
N LYS A 49 -9.65 4.79 -16.38
CA LYS A 49 -9.83 5.18 -17.78
C LYS A 49 -9.27 4.11 -18.73
N PRO A 50 -10.07 3.59 -19.67
CA PRO A 50 -9.61 2.55 -20.60
C PRO A 50 -8.41 3.01 -21.43
N GLY A 51 -7.44 2.10 -21.59
CA GLY A 51 -6.24 2.33 -22.43
C GLY A 51 -5.17 3.21 -21.78
N THR A 52 -5.23 3.42 -20.47
CA THR A 52 -4.15 4.07 -19.70
C THR A 52 -3.05 3.08 -19.34
N THR A 53 -1.83 3.60 -19.19
CA THR A 53 -0.65 2.86 -18.76
C THR A 53 0.03 3.56 -17.58
N TYR A 54 1.07 2.95 -17.00
CA TYR A 54 1.86 3.53 -15.92
C TYR A 54 2.84 4.61 -16.44
N VAL A 55 2.27 5.63 -17.08
CA VAL A 55 2.96 6.79 -17.63
C VAL A 55 2.19 8.04 -17.24
N TYR A 56 2.86 9.03 -16.65
CA TYR A 56 2.22 10.29 -16.33
C TYR A 56 1.87 11.07 -17.61
N PRO A 57 0.65 11.67 -17.73
CA PRO A 57 -0.39 11.76 -16.70
C PRO A 57 -1.43 10.64 -16.73
N GLU A 58 -1.34 9.67 -17.64
CA GLU A 58 -2.32 8.56 -17.77
C GLU A 58 -2.47 7.76 -16.47
N SER A 59 -1.38 7.59 -15.73
CA SER A 59 -1.37 6.89 -14.45
C SER A 59 -2.28 7.50 -13.40
N MET A 60 -2.66 8.77 -13.55
CA MET A 60 -3.54 9.50 -12.62
C MET A 60 -5.02 9.16 -12.83
N ASP A 61 -5.40 8.62 -13.99
CA ASP A 61 -6.80 8.47 -14.41
C ASP A 61 -7.44 7.17 -13.86
N GLY A 62 -7.32 6.95 -12.55
CA GLY A 62 -7.89 5.81 -11.82
C GLY A 62 -9.28 6.06 -11.23
N GLY A 63 -10.07 5.00 -11.05
CA GLY A 63 -11.36 5.03 -10.36
C GLY A 63 -12.56 5.33 -11.26
N LEU A 64 -13.56 6.00 -10.68
CA LEU A 64 -14.84 6.28 -11.32
C LEU A 64 -14.80 7.60 -12.07
N TYR A 65 -15.49 7.69 -13.21
CA TYR A 65 -15.57 8.93 -13.95
C TYR A 65 -16.69 9.82 -13.39
N CYS A 66 -16.33 11.05 -13.02
CA CYS A 66 -17.24 12.11 -12.61
C CYS A 66 -17.58 12.98 -13.83
N ASP A 67 -18.82 12.93 -14.32
CA ASP A 67 -19.24 13.74 -15.47
C ASP A 67 -19.43 15.23 -15.10
N GLU A 68 -19.73 16.05 -16.12
CA GLU A 68 -19.92 17.50 -15.98
C GLU A 68 -21.14 17.86 -15.13
N GLU A 69 -22.12 16.95 -15.06
CA GLU A 69 -23.33 17.06 -14.25
C GLU A 69 -23.12 16.62 -12.79
N GLY A 70 -21.95 16.06 -12.45
CA GLY A 70 -21.62 15.59 -11.12
C GLY A 70 -22.13 14.18 -10.81
N SER A 71 -22.46 13.39 -11.83
CA SER A 71 -22.81 11.97 -11.72
C SER A 71 -21.58 11.10 -11.93
N ILE A 72 -21.53 9.98 -11.20
CA ILE A 72 -20.44 9.01 -11.29
C ILE A 72 -20.81 7.84 -12.19
N SER A 73 -19.82 7.31 -12.91
CA SER A 73 -19.99 6.11 -13.73
C SER A 73 -18.77 5.21 -13.66
N LYS A 74 -19.01 3.89 -13.73
CA LYS A 74 -17.95 2.89 -13.89
C LYS A 74 -17.41 2.93 -15.32
N PRO A 75 -16.09 3.15 -15.52
CA PRO A 75 -15.48 3.02 -16.84
C PRO A 75 -15.62 1.62 -17.44
N PHE A 76 -15.71 0.58 -16.59
CA PHE A 76 -16.04 -0.78 -16.98
C PHE A 76 -17.40 -1.19 -16.36
N PRO A 77 -18.54 -0.92 -17.03
CA PRO A 77 -19.86 -1.08 -16.44
C PRO A 77 -20.21 -2.51 -16.01
N SER A 78 -19.66 -3.52 -16.70
CA SER A 78 -19.85 -4.94 -16.42
C SER A 78 -19.00 -5.47 -15.26
N GLU A 79 -17.97 -4.72 -14.86
CA GLU A 79 -17.00 -5.17 -13.88
C GLU A 79 -17.35 -4.66 -12.48
N GLU A 80 -16.93 -5.39 -11.46
CA GLU A 80 -17.06 -4.95 -10.07
C GLU A 80 -16.18 -3.71 -9.79
N TYR A 81 -16.49 -2.96 -8.73
CA TYR A 81 -15.63 -1.86 -8.28
C TYR A 81 -14.30 -2.37 -7.74
N CYS A 82 -14.35 -3.46 -6.99
CA CYS A 82 -13.22 -4.08 -6.32
C CYS A 82 -13.11 -5.54 -6.73
N VAL A 83 -11.89 -6.02 -6.90
CA VAL A 83 -11.59 -7.44 -7.15
C VAL A 83 -10.60 -7.93 -6.11
N ASP A 84 -10.70 -9.20 -5.74
CA ASP A 84 -9.74 -9.81 -4.84
C ASP A 84 -8.34 -9.80 -5.46
N GLY A 85 -7.33 -9.46 -4.65
CA GLY A 85 -5.94 -9.74 -5.00
C GLY A 85 -5.66 -11.25 -4.95
N ILE A 86 -4.40 -11.62 -5.17
CA ILE A 86 -3.97 -13.03 -5.14
C ILE A 86 -4.30 -13.72 -3.81
N GLY A 87 -4.25 -12.99 -2.69
CA GLY A 87 -4.67 -13.47 -1.38
C GLY A 87 -3.65 -14.35 -0.64
N ASN A 88 -2.39 -14.39 -1.09
CA ASN A 88 -1.32 -15.21 -0.48
C ASN A 88 -0.28 -14.41 0.31
N VAL A 89 -0.54 -13.12 0.59
CA VAL A 89 0.31 -12.29 1.44
C VAL A 89 -0.54 -11.65 2.53
N ASN A 90 -0.11 -11.81 3.78
CA ASN A 90 -0.78 -11.25 4.95
C ASN A 90 0.13 -10.24 5.66
N ALA A 91 -0.45 -9.24 6.30
CA ALA A 91 0.18 -8.50 7.37
C ALA A 91 -0.18 -9.15 8.71
N VAL A 92 0.81 -9.35 9.57
CA VAL A 92 0.65 -9.92 10.92
C VAL A 92 1.21 -8.94 11.94
N ASN A 93 0.42 -8.56 12.93
CA ASN A 93 0.80 -7.59 13.94
C ASN A 93 1.05 -8.27 15.29
N ASN A 94 2.30 -8.20 15.77
CA ASN A 94 2.71 -8.67 17.09
C ASN A 94 3.12 -7.53 18.04
N CYS A 95 2.75 -6.28 17.73
CA CYS A 95 3.12 -5.09 18.52
C CYS A 95 2.15 -4.78 19.66
N GLY A 96 0.92 -5.29 19.62
CA GLY A 96 -0.11 -5.12 20.66
C GLY A 96 -1.06 -3.94 20.44
N ASP A 97 -0.61 -2.90 19.73
CA ASP A 97 -1.45 -1.80 19.23
C ASP A 97 -1.65 -1.93 17.73
N VAL A 98 -2.74 -1.38 17.18
CA VAL A 98 -3.04 -1.40 15.74
C VAL A 98 -1.88 -0.86 14.90
N VAL A 99 -1.62 -1.50 13.76
CA VAL A 99 -0.65 -1.03 12.77
C VAL A 99 -1.39 -0.68 11.47
N ALA A 100 -1.18 0.54 10.98
CA ALA A 100 -1.75 1.00 9.71
C ALA A 100 -0.81 0.67 8.54
N PHE A 101 -1.27 -0.16 7.62
CA PHE A 101 -0.67 -0.38 6.31
C PHE A 101 -1.41 0.49 5.30
N CYS A 102 -0.72 1.48 4.74
CA CYS A 102 -1.32 2.45 3.82
C CYS A 102 -0.85 2.17 2.39
N GLN A 103 -1.73 1.64 1.56
CA GLN A 103 -1.46 1.31 0.17
C GLN A 103 -1.46 2.57 -0.69
N THR A 104 -0.53 2.64 -1.64
CA THR A 104 -0.51 3.69 -2.67
C THR A 104 -1.69 3.57 -3.63
N VAL A 105 -2.32 4.69 -3.96
CA VAL A 105 -3.42 4.75 -4.92
C VAL A 105 -2.85 4.63 -6.34
N LEU A 106 -2.99 3.45 -6.94
CA LEU A 106 -2.52 3.15 -8.29
C LEU A 106 -3.58 2.29 -9.02
N PRO A 107 -4.08 2.68 -10.20
CA PRO A 107 -3.91 3.99 -10.84
C PRO A 107 -4.42 5.14 -9.97
N GLY A 108 -3.74 6.28 -10.01
CA GLY A 108 -4.06 7.46 -9.23
C GLY A 108 -2.83 8.31 -8.95
N ASN A 109 -2.86 9.04 -7.84
CA ASN A 109 -1.82 9.99 -7.46
C ASN A 109 -0.61 9.35 -6.74
N GLU A 110 -0.60 8.02 -6.58
CA GLU A 110 0.44 7.25 -5.87
C GLU A 110 0.65 7.64 -4.40
N ASN A 111 -0.24 8.44 -3.82
CA ASN A 111 -0.23 8.72 -2.39
C ASN A 111 -0.71 7.49 -1.60
N MET A 112 -0.18 7.31 -0.40
CA MET A 112 -0.47 6.20 0.51
C MET A 112 -1.77 6.41 1.29
N LEU A 113 -2.90 6.26 0.59
CA LEU A 113 -4.21 6.66 1.11
C LEU A 113 -5.17 5.49 1.38
N ILE A 114 -4.96 4.34 0.73
CA ILE A 114 -5.86 3.19 0.86
C ILE A 114 -5.54 2.46 2.18
N PRO A 115 -6.46 2.43 3.16
CA PRO A 115 -6.12 1.99 4.50
C PRO A 115 -6.33 0.49 4.70
N THR A 116 -5.39 -0.14 5.42
CA THR A 116 -5.57 -1.46 6.03
C THR A 116 -5.17 -1.37 7.50
N ALA A 117 -6.15 -1.49 8.39
CA ALA A 117 -5.93 -1.59 9.84
C ALA A 117 -5.59 -3.04 10.21
N VAL A 118 -4.47 -3.25 10.89
CA VAL A 118 -4.00 -4.58 11.28
C VAL A 118 -3.95 -4.68 12.81
N ASP A 119 -5.02 -5.20 13.42
CA ASP A 119 -5.05 -5.51 14.85
C ASP A 119 -4.30 -6.82 15.16
N SER A 120 -4.53 -7.87 14.38
CA SER A 120 -3.79 -9.13 14.47
C SER A 120 -3.29 -9.62 13.12
N THR A 121 -4.19 -9.72 12.13
CA THR A 121 -3.88 -10.20 10.79
C THR A 121 -4.82 -9.57 9.78
N ALA A 122 -4.30 -9.17 8.63
CA ALA A 122 -5.10 -8.72 7.49
C ALA A 122 -4.46 -9.22 6.19
N VAL A 123 -5.29 -9.53 5.19
CA VAL A 123 -4.81 -9.86 3.85
C VAL A 123 -4.34 -8.57 3.16
N LEU A 124 -3.17 -8.60 2.53
CA LEU A 124 -2.69 -7.48 1.72
C LEU A 124 -3.17 -7.64 0.27
N ALA A 125 -3.54 -6.53 -0.37
CA ALA A 125 -3.95 -6.53 -1.76
C ALA A 125 -2.74 -6.76 -2.67
N VAL A 126 -2.61 -7.98 -3.21
CA VAL A 126 -1.52 -8.35 -4.12
C VAL A 126 -2.05 -8.42 -5.56
N PRO A 127 -1.56 -7.58 -6.48
CA PRO A 127 -1.93 -7.66 -7.88
C PRO A 127 -1.28 -8.85 -8.57
N GLY A 128 -2.05 -9.52 -9.43
CA GLY A 128 -1.55 -10.41 -10.47
C GLY A 128 -1.40 -9.68 -11.80
N THR A 129 -0.97 -10.42 -12.83
CA THR A 129 -0.73 -9.86 -14.17
C THR A 129 -1.98 -9.35 -14.90
N SER A 130 -3.18 -9.62 -14.40
CA SER A 130 -4.42 -9.05 -14.95
C SER A 130 -4.73 -7.66 -14.40
N TYR A 131 -4.01 -7.22 -13.37
CA TYR A 131 -4.20 -5.90 -12.78
C TYR A 131 -3.62 -4.81 -13.67
N TRP A 132 -4.15 -3.59 -13.54
CA TRP A 132 -3.80 -2.42 -14.34
C TRP A 132 -2.28 -2.28 -14.56
N ASP A 133 -1.90 -2.35 -15.84
CA ASP A 133 -0.52 -2.27 -16.34
C ASP A 133 0.49 -3.24 -15.69
N GLU A 134 0.03 -4.42 -15.26
CA GLU A 134 0.86 -5.46 -14.63
C GLU A 134 1.67 -4.95 -13.42
N THR A 135 1.12 -3.94 -12.73
CA THR A 135 1.79 -3.22 -11.63
C THR A 135 1.86 -4.04 -10.33
N ALA A 136 2.64 -3.51 -9.37
CA ALA A 136 2.72 -4.02 -8.01
C ALA A 136 1.94 -3.14 -7.03
N ALA A 137 1.52 -3.72 -5.90
CA ALA A 137 1.01 -2.95 -4.78
C ALA A 137 2.16 -2.54 -3.85
N HIS A 138 2.09 -1.32 -3.33
CA HIS A 138 3.07 -0.75 -2.43
C HIS A 138 2.37 -0.17 -1.20
N PHE A 139 2.94 -0.41 -0.02
CA PHE A 139 2.36 -0.06 1.27
C PHE A 139 3.40 0.63 2.15
N TYR A 140 2.97 1.68 2.84
CA TYR A 140 3.70 2.32 3.91
C TYR A 140 3.28 1.67 5.23
N VAL A 141 4.25 1.14 5.98
CA VAL A 141 4.00 0.47 7.26
C VAL A 141 4.29 1.45 8.40
N ASN A 142 3.23 1.87 9.08
CA ASN A 142 3.31 2.90 10.11
C ASN A 142 3.69 2.32 11.48
N PRO A 143 4.22 3.15 12.40
CA PRO A 143 4.41 2.73 13.78
C PRO A 143 3.11 2.24 14.43
N PRO A 144 3.18 1.28 15.37
CA PRO A 144 2.01 0.85 16.14
C PRO A 144 1.36 2.01 16.91
N GLY A 145 0.04 1.97 17.05
CA GLY A 145 -0.73 2.93 17.84
C GLY A 145 -1.29 4.14 17.07
N TYR A 146 -1.07 4.21 15.76
CA TYR A 146 -1.69 5.23 14.89
C TYR A 146 -2.85 4.63 14.10
N SER A 147 -4.01 5.29 14.13
CA SER A 147 -5.17 4.88 13.35
C SER A 147 -4.93 5.06 11.85
N THR A 148 -5.71 4.37 11.01
CA THR A 148 -5.65 4.54 9.56
C THR A 148 -6.04 5.94 9.11
N ASP A 149 -6.95 6.62 9.82
CA ASP A 149 -7.34 7.99 9.51
C ASP A 149 -6.20 8.99 9.75
N GLU A 150 -5.37 8.74 10.76
CA GLU A 150 -4.19 9.56 11.05
C GLU A 150 -3.00 9.22 10.14
N ALA A 151 -2.81 7.94 9.84
CA ALA A 151 -1.61 7.43 9.20
C ALA A 151 -1.70 7.34 7.67
N CYS A 152 -2.87 7.05 7.10
CA CYS A 152 -3.07 6.92 5.65
C CYS A 152 -3.48 8.25 5.03
N ALA A 153 -2.68 9.27 5.34
CA ALA A 153 -2.77 10.62 4.83
C ALA A 153 -1.37 11.16 4.59
N TRP A 154 -1.25 12.17 3.74
CA TRP A 154 0.02 12.87 3.58
C TRP A 154 0.38 13.60 4.87
N GLY A 155 1.55 13.30 5.43
CA GLY A 155 1.94 13.74 6.77
C GLY A 155 2.71 15.06 6.76
N THR A 156 3.52 15.24 7.81
CA THR A 156 4.60 16.23 7.84
C THR A 156 5.84 15.60 8.47
N SER A 157 7.03 16.17 8.25
CA SER A 157 8.27 15.70 8.87
C SER A 157 8.31 15.81 10.41
N ALA A 158 7.26 16.33 11.05
CA ALA A 158 7.13 16.36 12.50
C ALA A 158 6.83 14.98 13.11
N LYS A 159 6.29 14.03 12.34
CA LYS A 159 5.96 12.67 12.80
C LYS A 159 6.29 11.62 11.73
N PRO A 160 6.81 10.44 12.10
CA PRO A 160 7.17 9.39 11.15
C PRO A 160 5.96 8.52 10.77
N ILE A 161 4.93 9.13 10.19
CA ILE A 161 3.71 8.47 9.73
C ILE A 161 3.38 8.89 8.29
N GLY A 162 2.48 8.16 7.62
CA GLY A 162 2.13 8.38 6.23
C GLY A 162 3.35 8.24 5.31
N ASN A 163 3.58 9.22 4.45
CA ASN A 163 4.76 9.22 3.57
C ASN A 163 6.10 9.30 4.31
N TRP A 164 6.10 9.59 5.62
CA TRP A 164 7.27 9.55 6.50
C TRP A 164 7.34 8.28 7.35
N SER A 165 6.52 7.26 7.11
CA SER A 165 6.62 6.00 7.85
C SER A 165 8.02 5.37 7.67
N PRO A 166 8.56 4.63 8.66
CA PRO A 166 9.93 4.13 8.56
C PRO A 166 10.15 3.09 7.46
N TYR A 167 9.11 2.30 7.20
CA TYR A 167 9.21 1.13 6.33
C TYR A 167 8.16 1.16 5.23
N VAL A 168 8.52 0.47 4.16
CA VAL A 168 7.63 0.13 3.06
C VAL A 168 7.66 -1.38 2.81
N THR A 169 6.53 -1.91 2.36
CA THR A 169 6.43 -3.27 1.81
C THR A 169 5.72 -3.21 0.47
N GLY A 170 5.99 -4.17 -0.41
CA GLY A 170 5.29 -4.27 -1.69
C GLY A 170 5.20 -5.69 -2.19
N ALA A 171 4.21 -5.97 -3.03
CA ALA A 171 4.03 -7.29 -3.59
C ALA A 171 3.35 -7.30 -4.96
N ASN A 172 3.66 -8.31 -5.76
CA ASN A 172 3.00 -8.66 -7.01
C ASN A 172 3.21 -10.15 -7.33
N GLN A 173 2.32 -10.71 -8.14
CA GLN A 173 2.48 -12.07 -8.68
C GLN A 173 2.70 -12.03 -10.20
N ASP A 174 3.71 -12.77 -10.67
CA ASP A 174 3.99 -12.93 -12.09
C ASP A 174 3.13 -14.03 -12.75
N SER A 175 3.24 -14.15 -14.07
CA SER A 175 2.50 -15.14 -14.87
C SER A 175 2.90 -16.60 -14.60
N THR A 176 3.99 -16.83 -13.87
CA THR A 176 4.42 -18.18 -13.44
C THR A 176 3.83 -18.58 -12.09
N GLY A 177 3.13 -17.66 -11.42
CA GLY A 177 2.53 -17.87 -10.09
C GLY A 177 3.46 -17.51 -8.93
N ASN A 178 4.67 -17.01 -9.22
CA ASN A 178 5.60 -16.57 -8.18
C ASN A 178 5.15 -15.23 -7.63
N THR A 179 5.05 -15.12 -6.31
CA THR A 179 4.70 -13.87 -5.64
C THR A 179 5.95 -13.27 -5.00
N TYR A 180 6.30 -12.05 -5.38
CA TYR A 180 7.45 -11.33 -4.85
C TYR A 180 6.96 -10.44 -3.71
N VAL A 181 7.60 -10.51 -2.55
CA VAL A 181 7.28 -9.70 -1.37
C VAL A 181 8.55 -8.97 -0.96
N LYS A 182 8.51 -7.63 -0.98
CA LYS A 182 9.63 -6.76 -0.64
C LYS A 182 9.44 -6.15 0.74
N LEU A 183 10.49 -6.11 1.56
CA LEU A 183 10.60 -5.17 2.68
C LEU A 183 11.69 -4.16 2.40
N GLY A 184 11.50 -2.90 2.79
CA GLY A 184 12.55 -1.90 2.70
C GLY A 184 12.37 -0.74 3.65
N TRP A 185 13.48 -0.04 3.90
CA TRP A 185 13.42 1.28 4.51
C TRP A 185 12.76 2.27 3.55
N ASN A 186 11.96 3.18 4.11
CA ASN A 186 11.43 4.30 3.36
C ASN A 186 12.56 5.35 3.16
N PRO A 187 12.93 5.69 1.91
CA PRO A 187 13.98 6.68 1.68
C PRO A 187 13.67 8.06 2.28
N ILE A 188 12.39 8.45 2.33
CA ILE A 188 11.97 9.71 2.96
C ILE A 188 12.28 9.69 4.46
N TYR A 189 12.07 8.54 5.12
CA TYR A 189 12.40 8.38 6.53
C TYR A 189 13.92 8.40 6.74
N THR A 190 14.68 7.67 5.91
CA THR A 190 16.14 7.61 6.06
C THR A 190 16.80 8.97 5.91
N ASP A 191 16.24 9.85 5.07
CA ASP A 191 16.68 11.23 4.88
C ASP A 191 16.21 12.16 6.02
N SER A 192 14.91 12.10 6.38
CA SER A 192 14.30 13.07 7.31
C SER A 192 14.57 12.77 8.79
N PHE A 193 14.75 11.49 9.14
CA PHE A 193 14.88 11.00 10.52
C PHE A 193 16.22 10.29 10.74
N ASN A 194 17.29 10.75 10.07
CA ASN A 194 18.61 10.13 10.09
C ASN A 194 19.08 9.76 11.52
N GLY A 195 19.35 8.47 11.74
CA GLY A 195 19.84 7.93 13.00
C GLY A 195 18.77 7.74 14.09
N VAL A 196 17.51 8.08 13.84
CA VAL A 196 16.39 7.76 14.73
C VAL A 196 15.95 6.33 14.45
N LEU A 197 16.05 5.46 15.46
CA LEU A 197 15.61 4.07 15.35
C LEU A 197 14.11 3.96 15.65
N PRO A 198 13.31 3.34 14.76
CA PRO A 198 11.95 2.93 15.08
C PRO A 198 11.95 1.93 16.25
N THR A 199 10.85 1.88 17.00
CA THR A 199 10.63 0.93 18.11
C THR A 199 9.94 -0.37 17.68
N PHE A 200 9.92 -0.62 16.38
CA PHE A 200 9.33 -1.80 15.77
C PHE A 200 10.12 -2.18 14.53
N GLY A 201 10.03 -3.43 14.12
CA GLY A 201 10.69 -3.99 12.94
C GLY A 201 9.73 -4.82 12.08
N LEU A 202 10.22 -5.25 10.92
CA LEU A 202 9.50 -6.08 9.96
C LEU A 202 10.29 -7.35 9.63
N LYS A 203 9.60 -8.46 9.41
CA LYS A 203 10.21 -9.66 8.82
C LYS A 203 9.21 -10.38 7.93
N ILE A 204 9.72 -11.10 6.94
CA ILE A 204 8.91 -12.03 6.15
C ILE A 204 8.99 -13.41 6.79
N GLU A 205 7.83 -14.00 7.09
CA GLU A 205 7.69 -15.43 7.39
C GLU A 205 6.93 -16.10 6.25
N CYS A 206 7.29 -17.34 5.92
CA CYS A 206 6.62 -18.11 4.88
C CYS A 206 5.99 -19.37 5.44
N ASP A 207 4.79 -19.67 4.94
CA ASP A 207 4.16 -20.97 5.05
C ASP A 207 4.08 -21.59 3.65
N GLY A 208 5.07 -22.41 3.32
CA GLY A 208 5.30 -22.96 1.98
C GLY A 208 6.75 -22.81 1.53
N ASP A 209 6.97 -22.86 0.21
CA ASP A 209 8.30 -22.73 -0.38
C ASP A 209 8.60 -21.27 -0.73
N CYS A 210 9.67 -20.75 -0.14
CA CYS A 210 10.15 -19.40 -0.36
C CYS A 210 11.66 -19.37 -0.62
N VAL A 211 12.08 -18.43 -1.48
CA VAL A 211 13.49 -18.12 -1.78
C VAL A 211 13.79 -16.69 -1.33
N GLY A 212 14.98 -16.44 -0.77
CA GLY A 212 15.39 -15.11 -0.29
C GLY A 212 15.20 -14.85 1.21
N LEU A 213 14.83 -15.87 1.99
CA LEU A 213 14.82 -15.81 3.46
C LEU A 213 16.23 -16.02 4.05
N PRO A 214 16.58 -15.36 5.17
CA PRO A 214 15.77 -14.37 5.88
C PRO A 214 15.69 -13.03 5.12
N CYS A 215 14.59 -12.32 5.34
CA CYS A 215 14.40 -10.94 4.92
C CYS A 215 13.72 -10.20 6.07
N SER A 216 14.49 -9.37 6.79
CA SER A 216 14.01 -8.63 7.95
C SER A 216 14.71 -7.28 8.13
N ILE A 217 14.01 -6.39 8.82
CA ILE A 217 14.49 -5.11 9.31
C ILE A 217 14.24 -5.09 10.81
N ASP A 218 15.30 -5.25 11.61
CA ASP A 218 15.25 -5.10 13.06
C ASP A 218 16.18 -3.95 13.47
N PRO A 219 15.66 -2.74 13.73
CA PRO A 219 16.50 -1.60 14.11
C PRO A 219 17.32 -1.82 15.40
N SER A 220 16.94 -2.74 16.28
CA SER A 220 17.73 -3.08 17.48
C SER A 220 18.96 -3.95 17.19
N THR A 221 18.94 -4.68 16.07
CA THR A 221 20.01 -5.58 15.63
C THR A 221 20.81 -5.00 14.46
N ASP A 222 20.12 -4.52 13.43
CA ASP A 222 20.68 -4.05 12.16
C ASP A 222 21.06 -2.57 12.20
N GLY A 223 20.54 -1.83 13.18
CA GLY A 223 20.70 -0.38 13.27
C GLY A 223 19.91 0.39 12.21
N PHE A 224 20.22 1.67 12.05
CA PHE A 224 19.51 2.56 11.14
C PHE A 224 19.84 2.21 9.68
N GLY A 225 18.79 1.99 8.86
CA GLY A 225 18.95 1.67 7.44
C GLY A 225 19.41 0.23 7.16
N GLY A 226 19.61 -0.60 8.18
CA GLY A 226 20.07 -1.98 8.00
C GLY A 226 18.96 -2.96 7.63
N VAL A 227 19.33 -3.98 6.85
CA VAL A 227 18.46 -5.09 6.43
C VAL A 227 19.23 -6.40 6.61
N THR A 228 18.61 -7.40 7.23
CA THR A 228 19.14 -8.76 7.31
C THR A 228 18.58 -9.59 6.13
N SER A 229 19.43 -9.85 5.14
CA SER A 229 19.20 -10.81 4.04
C SER A 229 20.50 -11.10 3.29
N GLU A 230 20.65 -12.30 2.72
CA GLU A 230 21.73 -12.60 1.76
C GLU A 230 21.54 -11.88 0.42
N GLU A 231 20.28 -11.56 0.10
CA GLU A 231 19.86 -10.89 -1.14
C GLU A 231 19.54 -9.39 -0.90
N ALA A 232 20.12 -8.79 0.15
CA ALA A 232 19.93 -7.38 0.45
C ALA A 232 20.50 -6.50 -0.67
N ALA A 233 19.78 -5.44 -1.03
CA ALA A 233 20.16 -4.48 -2.05
C ALA A 233 19.71 -3.07 -1.69
N SER A 234 20.31 -2.05 -2.31
CA SER A 234 19.93 -0.65 -2.13
C SER A 234 19.07 -0.16 -3.29
N GLY A 235 17.95 0.46 -2.98
CA GLY A 235 16.96 0.93 -3.95
C GLY A 235 16.98 2.44 -4.19
N ALA A 236 15.83 2.97 -4.59
CA ALA A 236 15.62 4.41 -4.74
C ALA A 236 15.97 5.17 -3.45
N GLY A 237 16.65 6.30 -3.57
CA GLY A 237 17.12 7.08 -2.42
C GLY A 237 18.24 6.42 -1.61
N GLY A 238 18.79 5.29 -2.07
CA GLY A 238 19.84 4.56 -1.35
C GLY A 238 19.34 3.75 -0.15
N ALA A 239 18.02 3.60 0.00
CA ALA A 239 17.43 2.83 1.09
C ALA A 239 17.54 1.32 0.82
N ASP A 240 18.00 0.57 1.82
CA ASP A 240 18.18 -0.87 1.70
C ASP A 240 16.84 -1.62 1.79
N PHE A 241 16.78 -2.73 1.07
CA PHE A 241 15.62 -3.61 0.98
C PHE A 241 16.04 -5.07 0.77
N CYS A 242 15.09 -5.99 0.97
CA CYS A 242 15.21 -7.40 0.61
C CYS A 242 13.90 -7.88 -0.03
N VAL A 243 13.97 -8.98 -0.79
CA VAL A 243 12.83 -9.56 -1.49
C VAL A 243 12.78 -11.05 -1.22
N VAL A 244 11.59 -11.56 -0.93
CA VAL A 244 11.28 -12.99 -0.85
C VAL A 244 10.36 -13.36 -1.99
N THR A 245 10.69 -14.47 -2.66
CA THR A 245 9.84 -15.05 -3.70
C THR A 245 9.09 -16.24 -3.11
N VAL A 246 7.76 -16.14 -3.02
CA VAL A 246 6.86 -17.22 -2.66
C VAL A 246 6.59 -18.04 -3.92
N THR A 247 7.14 -19.25 -3.97
CA THR A 247 6.95 -20.19 -5.09
C THR A 247 5.78 -21.15 -4.85
N SER A 248 5.42 -21.36 -3.59
CA SER A 248 4.23 -22.12 -3.18
C SER A 248 3.75 -21.64 -1.80
N GLY A 249 2.45 -21.73 -1.52
CA GLY A 249 1.89 -21.34 -0.23
C GLY A 249 1.71 -19.83 -0.06
N SER A 250 2.08 -19.28 1.09
CA SER A 250 1.82 -17.89 1.47
C SER A 250 2.98 -17.27 2.24
N ALA A 251 3.00 -15.93 2.28
CA ALA A 251 3.92 -15.16 3.11
C ALA A 251 3.16 -14.24 4.08
N SER A 252 3.82 -13.92 5.18
CA SER A 252 3.37 -12.94 6.17
C SER A 252 4.44 -11.87 6.36
N VAL A 253 4.05 -10.61 6.17
CA VAL A 253 4.81 -9.44 6.64
C VAL A 253 4.48 -9.26 8.12
N VAL A 254 5.40 -9.72 8.97
CA VAL A 254 5.23 -9.70 10.43
C VAL A 254 5.83 -8.42 10.99
N VAL A 255 5.02 -7.67 11.72
CA VAL A 255 5.40 -6.48 12.48
C VAL A 255 5.65 -6.88 13.93
N PHE A 256 6.77 -6.46 14.52
CA PHE A 256 7.15 -6.80 15.90
C PHE A 256 7.82 -5.64 16.63
N ASN A 257 7.73 -5.62 17.96
CA ASN A 257 8.42 -4.63 18.81
C ASN A 257 9.92 -4.96 18.93
N THR A 258 10.74 -3.93 19.03
CA THR A 258 12.21 -4.01 19.18
C THR A 258 12.70 -3.29 20.43
#